data_AF-A0A350G439-F1
#
_entry.id   AF-A0A350G439-F1
#
_cell.length_a   1.000
_cell.length_b   1.000
_cell.length_c   1.000
_cell.angle_alpha   90.00
_cell.angle_beta   90.00
_cell.angle_gamma   90.00
#
_symmetry.space_group_name_H-M   'P 1'
#
loop_
_entity.id
_entity.type
_entity.pdbx_description
1 polymer ?
#
loop_
_entity_poly.entity_id
_entity_poly.type
_entity_poly.pdbx_seq_one_letter_code
_entity_poly.pdbx_strand_id
1 'polypeptide(L)'
;MSKPAFRVFFNDNKQWVNIHVANDPARFKRKNQCHAYYIAAETRKQRQGLFGYIYLSELNLSPMAHELVAHEVQHLIFDWVLTRKGMNINEKNEERIATMTGEISRRLWRKYERWSKPRTRKTPRKQRRTPRKTRKSI
;
A
#
# COMPACT_ATOMS: atom_id res chain seq x y z
N MET A 1 13.43 -8.01 11.04
CA MET A 1 12.93 -7.09 9.98
C MET A 1 12.07 -6.01 10.63
N SER A 2 12.09 -4.78 10.11
CA SER A 2 11.24 -3.69 10.61
C SER A 2 9.75 -3.99 10.35
N LYS A 3 8.86 -3.50 11.22
CA LYS A 3 7.42 -3.62 11.02
C LYS A 3 7.03 -2.87 9.74
N PRO A 4 6.20 -3.44 8.84
CA PRO A 4 5.75 -2.73 7.66
C PRO A 4 4.93 -1.49 8.05
N ALA A 5 5.06 -0.43 7.27
CA ALA A 5 4.26 0.78 7.40
C ALA A 5 2.78 0.46 7.17
N PHE A 6 2.50 -0.36 6.15
CA PHE A 6 1.18 -0.93 5.91
C PHE A 6 1.27 -2.20 5.04
N ARG A 7 0.16 -2.94 5.00
CA ARG A 7 -0.02 -4.13 4.16
C ARG A 7 -1.09 -3.88 3.11
N VAL A 8 -0.85 -4.36 1.91
CA VAL A 8 -1.82 -4.35 0.81
C VAL A 8 -2.18 -5.79 0.47
N PHE A 9 -3.46 -6.12 0.66
CA PHE A 9 -4.01 -7.43 0.35
C PHE A 9 -4.60 -7.44 -1.06
N PHE A 10 -4.45 -8.52 -1.80
CA PHE A 10 -4.99 -8.71 -3.15
C PHE A 10 -5.29 -10.20 -3.40
N ASN A 11 -5.87 -10.55 -4.56
CA ASN A 11 -6.25 -11.92 -4.90
C ASN A 11 -7.19 -12.49 -3.84
N ASP A 12 -8.35 -11.84 -3.67
CA ASP A 12 -9.36 -12.16 -2.66
C ASP A 12 -8.83 -12.15 -1.22
N ASN A 13 -7.91 -11.22 -0.93
CA ASN A 13 -7.18 -11.14 0.35
C ASN A 13 -6.31 -12.36 0.69
N LYS A 14 -6.12 -13.30 -0.25
CA LYS A 14 -5.29 -14.49 -0.03
C LYS A 14 -3.82 -14.15 -0.08
N GLN A 15 -3.44 -13.11 -0.83
CA GLN A 15 -2.07 -12.64 -0.94
C GLN A 15 -1.90 -11.23 -0.37
N TRP A 16 -0.69 -10.91 0.06
CA TRP A 16 -0.36 -9.54 0.46
C TRP A 16 1.08 -9.16 0.13
N VAL A 17 1.29 -7.85 -0.03
CA VAL A 17 2.61 -7.22 -0.11
C VAL A 17 2.79 -6.33 1.12
N ASN A 18 4.00 -6.35 1.69
CA ASN A 18 4.39 -5.49 2.80
C ASN A 18 5.06 -4.22 2.27
N ILE A 19 4.59 -3.05 2.70
CA ILE A 19 5.19 -1.78 2.31
C ILE A 19 6.02 -1.25 3.49
N HIS A 20 7.28 -0.97 3.24
CA HIS A 20 8.23 -0.41 4.20
C HIS A 20 8.63 0.99 3.76
N VAL A 21 8.68 1.91 4.70
CA VAL A 21 9.06 3.30 4.46
C VAL A 21 10.25 3.59 5.37
N ALA A 22 11.32 4.14 4.80
CA ALA A 22 12.49 4.47 5.58
C ALA A 22 12.21 5.64 6.52
N ASN A 23 12.80 5.59 7.72
CA ASN A 23 12.78 6.73 8.64
C ASN A 23 13.74 7.85 8.20
N ASP A 24 14.76 7.50 7.41
CA ASP A 24 15.79 8.41 6.90
C ASP A 24 15.99 8.13 5.39
N PRO A 25 15.44 9.00 4.51
CA PRO A 25 15.55 8.83 3.06
C PRO A 25 17.00 8.92 2.56
N ALA A 26 17.82 9.78 3.15
CA ALA A 26 19.20 10.01 2.74
C ALA A 26 20.09 8.79 3.07
N ARG A 27 19.90 8.20 4.26
CA ARG A 27 20.55 6.93 4.62
C ARG A 27 20.05 5.77 3.75
N PHE A 28 18.75 5.72 3.45
CA PHE A 28 18.21 4.71 2.56
C PHE A 28 18.85 4.78 1.17
N LYS A 29 18.90 5.98 0.58
CA LYS A 29 19.49 6.20 -0.75
C LYS A 29 20.97 5.84 -0.77
N ARG A 30 21.75 6.25 0.24
CA ARG A 30 23.17 5.89 0.33
C ARG A 30 23.39 4.38 0.43
N LYS A 31 22.56 3.66 1.19
CA LYS A 31 22.71 2.22 1.40
C LYS A 31 22.26 1.40 0.19
N ASN A 32 21.14 1.75 -0.42
CA ASN A 32 20.50 0.94 -1.46
C ASN A 32 20.75 1.48 -2.88
N GLN A 33 21.40 2.65 -3.01
CA GLN A 33 21.67 3.33 -4.27
C GLN A 33 20.42 3.65 -5.11
N CYS A 34 19.22 3.63 -4.51
CA CYS A 34 17.95 3.92 -5.16
C CYS A 34 16.97 4.59 -4.20
N HIS A 35 15.84 5.07 -4.73
CA HIS A 35 14.77 5.70 -3.95
C HIS A 35 13.65 4.72 -3.57
N ALA A 36 13.50 3.63 -4.30
CA ALA A 36 12.54 2.59 -4.03
C ALA A 36 13.06 1.28 -4.61
N TYR A 37 12.55 0.16 -4.10
CA TYR A 37 12.76 -1.14 -4.73
C TYR A 37 11.72 -2.17 -4.26
N TYR A 38 11.37 -3.07 -5.17
CA TYR A 38 10.59 -4.26 -4.93
C TYR A 38 11.49 -5.47 -4.68
N ILE A 39 11.14 -6.30 -3.69
CA ILE A 39 11.73 -7.62 -3.45
C ILE A 39 10.62 -8.65 -3.39
N ALA A 40 10.73 -9.67 -4.22
CA ALA A 40 9.82 -10.80 -4.19
C ALA A 40 10.07 -11.67 -2.96
N ALA A 41 9.02 -12.17 -2.30
CA ALA A 41 9.22 -13.07 -1.17
C ALA A 41 9.75 -14.43 -1.66
N GLU A 42 10.77 -14.96 -0.99
CA GLU A 42 11.35 -16.27 -1.33
C GLU A 42 10.29 -17.39 -1.27
N THR A 43 9.35 -17.27 -0.33
CA THR A 43 8.28 -18.23 -0.13
C THR A 43 6.99 -17.90 -0.88
N ARG A 44 7.03 -16.94 -1.82
CA ARG A 44 5.83 -16.49 -2.54
C ARG A 44 5.18 -17.66 -3.29
N LYS A 45 3.91 -17.92 -2.96
CA LYS A 45 3.11 -18.93 -3.65
C LYS A 45 2.15 -18.25 -4.61
N GLN A 46 1.79 -18.96 -5.68
CA GLN A 46 0.90 -18.46 -6.74
C GLN A 46 -0.49 -17.98 -6.25
N ARG A 47 -0.99 -18.53 -5.14
CA ARG A 47 -2.40 -18.35 -4.74
C ARG A 47 -2.63 -17.78 -3.35
N GLN A 48 -1.63 -17.76 -2.48
CA GLN A 48 -1.79 -17.29 -1.11
C GLN A 48 -0.47 -16.93 -0.44
N GLY A 49 -0.54 -16.12 0.62
CA GLY A 49 0.59 -15.78 1.46
C GLY A 49 1.24 -14.44 1.15
N LEU A 50 2.34 -14.17 1.84
CA LEU A 50 3.20 -13.04 1.56
C LEU A 50 3.80 -13.19 0.16
N PHE A 51 3.57 -12.19 -0.68
CA PHE A 51 4.01 -12.20 -2.06
C PHE A 51 5.32 -11.43 -2.26
N GLY A 52 5.51 -10.35 -1.52
CA GLY A 52 6.75 -9.57 -1.59
C GLY A 52 6.75 -8.35 -0.68
N TYR A 53 7.71 -7.49 -0.94
CA TYR A 53 8.00 -6.30 -0.17
C TYR A 53 8.26 -5.14 -1.13
N ILE A 54 7.76 -3.96 -0.79
CA ILE A 54 8.16 -2.71 -1.45
C ILE A 54 8.79 -1.83 -0.39
N TYR A 55 10.00 -1.34 -0.68
CA TYR A 55 10.74 -0.44 0.17
C TYR A 55 10.81 0.93 -0.47
N LEU A 56 10.47 1.96 0.30
CA LEU A 56 10.42 3.34 -0.17
C LEU A 56 11.33 4.21 0.71
N SER A 57 12.17 5.03 0.07
CA SER A 57 13.03 6.01 0.76
C SER A 57 12.21 7.10 1.44
N GLU A 58 11.17 7.57 0.77
CA GLU A 58 10.23 8.57 1.27
C GLU A 58 8.87 8.42 0.58
N LEU A 59 7.85 9.02 1.19
CA LEU A 59 6.49 9.09 0.68
C LEU A 59 6.06 10.53 0.34
N ASN A 60 7.04 11.42 0.18
CA ASN A 60 6.80 12.84 -0.05
C ASN A 60 5.78 13.03 -1.17
N LEU A 61 4.89 14.02 -1.05
CA LEU A 61 3.85 14.33 -2.03
C LEU A 61 4.43 14.96 -3.32
N SER A 62 5.71 14.74 -3.63
CA SER A 62 6.28 15.16 -4.90
C SER A 62 5.73 14.25 -6.01
N PRO A 63 5.48 14.77 -7.21
CA PRO A 63 5.10 13.94 -8.37
C PRO A 63 6.06 12.75 -8.57
N MET A 64 7.36 12.98 -8.33
CA MET A 64 8.40 11.97 -8.45
C MET A 64 8.22 10.78 -7.51
N ALA A 65 7.67 10.96 -6.30
CA ALA A 65 7.40 9.86 -5.39
C ALA A 65 6.24 8.96 -5.86
N HIS A 66 5.21 9.55 -6.48
CA HIS A 66 4.12 8.76 -7.06
C HIS A 66 4.63 7.90 -8.23
N GLU A 67 5.51 8.45 -9.06
CA GLU A 67 6.13 7.71 -10.17
C GLU A 67 6.98 6.54 -9.67
N LEU A 68 7.81 6.75 -8.64
CA LEU A 68 8.61 5.69 -8.04
C LEU A 68 7.74 4.58 -7.45
N VAL A 69 6.64 4.93 -6.79
CA VAL A 69 5.72 3.94 -6.23
C VAL A 69 5.01 3.18 -7.35
N ALA A 70 4.59 3.86 -8.41
CA ALA A 70 4.00 3.22 -9.59
C ALA A 70 4.98 2.23 -10.23
N HIS A 71 6.26 2.60 -10.34
CA HIS A 71 7.33 1.74 -10.85
C HIS A 71 7.46 0.45 -10.04
N GLU A 72 7.51 0.54 -8.70
CA GLU A 72 7.59 -0.67 -7.86
C GLU A 72 6.32 -1.52 -7.90
N VAL A 73 5.16 -0.89 -8.07
CA VAL A 73 3.89 -1.59 -8.27
C VAL A 73 3.91 -2.38 -9.57
N GLN A 74 4.51 -1.84 -10.62
CA GLN A 74 4.68 -2.53 -11.89
C GLN A 74 5.57 -3.76 -11.75
N HIS A 75 6.68 -3.68 -11.00
CA HIS A 75 7.49 -4.85 -10.67
C HIS A 75 6.70 -5.93 -9.93
N LEU A 76 5.87 -5.54 -8.95
CA LEU A 76 4.97 -6.45 -8.23
C LEU A 76 3.97 -7.13 -9.18
N ILE A 77 3.35 -6.38 -10.10
CA ILE A 77 2.39 -6.92 -11.06
C ILE A 77 3.09 -7.91 -12.00
N PHE A 78 4.26 -7.55 -12.54
CA PHE A 78 5.02 -8.42 -13.42
C PHE A 78 5.44 -9.71 -12.71
N ASP A 79 5.94 -9.64 -11.48
CA ASP A 79 6.27 -10.85 -10.72
C ASP A 79 5.03 -11.71 -10.45
N TRP A 80 3.87 -11.10 -10.15
CA TRP A 80 2.61 -11.83 -9.96
C TRP A 80 2.16 -12.57 -11.23
N VAL A 81 2.29 -11.92 -12.38
CA VAL A 81 2.01 -12.52 -13.68
C VAL A 81 2.98 -13.68 -13.94
N LEU A 82 4.28 -13.43 -13.84
CA LEU A 82 5.32 -14.42 -14.15
C LEU A 82 5.33 -15.62 -13.18
N THR A 83 4.91 -15.43 -11.93
CA THR A 83 4.83 -16.52 -10.94
C THR A 83 3.77 -17.57 -11.33
N ARG A 84 2.79 -17.24 -12.19
CA ARG A 84 1.78 -18.18 -12.66
C ARG A 84 2.38 -19.07 -13.76
N LYS A 85 2.66 -20.33 -13.41
CA LYS A 85 3.20 -21.35 -14.32
C LYS A 85 2.40 -21.40 -15.62
N GLY A 86 3.08 -21.31 -16.76
CA GLY A 86 2.51 -21.49 -18.10
C GLY A 86 1.58 -20.37 -18.56
N MET A 87 1.65 -19.18 -17.94
CA MET A 87 0.78 -18.07 -18.29
C MET A 87 1.36 -17.26 -19.46
N ASN A 88 1.02 -17.65 -20.67
CA ASN A 88 1.12 -16.77 -21.84
C ASN A 88 -0.10 -15.85 -21.86
N ILE A 89 0.13 -14.55 -21.95
CA ILE A 89 -0.95 -13.57 -22.07
C ILE A 89 -1.68 -13.83 -23.39
N ASN A 90 -2.99 -14.03 -23.33
CA ASN A 90 -3.86 -14.25 -24.47
C ASN A 90 -5.25 -13.68 -24.19
N GLU A 91 -6.08 -13.56 -25.22
CA GLU A 91 -7.42 -12.98 -25.13
C GLU A 91 -8.32 -13.61 -24.05
N LYS A 92 -8.09 -14.90 -23.71
CA LYS A 92 -8.90 -15.60 -22.68
C LYS A 92 -8.51 -15.25 -21.26
N ASN A 93 -7.29 -14.76 -21.03
CA ASN A 93 -6.78 -14.46 -19.68
C ASN A 93 -6.40 -12.99 -19.47
N GLU A 94 -6.32 -12.20 -20.54
CA GLU A 94 -5.93 -10.79 -20.51
C GLU A 94 -6.84 -10.00 -19.56
N GLU A 95 -8.17 -10.05 -19.73
CA GLU A 95 -9.11 -9.34 -18.85
C GLU A 95 -8.97 -9.73 -17.38
N ARG A 96 -8.67 -11.02 -17.10
CA ARG A 96 -8.41 -11.47 -15.73
C ARG A 96 -7.12 -10.86 -15.17
N ILE A 97 -6.07 -10.77 -15.98
CA ILE A 97 -4.80 -10.16 -15.60
C ILE A 97 -5.00 -8.65 -15.39
N ALA A 98 -5.71 -7.98 -16.28
CA ALA A 98 -6.05 -6.56 -16.18
C ALA A 98 -6.89 -6.27 -14.93
N THR A 99 -7.91 -7.07 -14.65
CA THR A 99 -8.73 -6.99 -13.43
C THR A 99 -7.87 -7.12 -12.17
N MET A 100 -6.99 -8.12 -12.11
CA MET A 100 -6.09 -8.34 -10.97
C MET A 100 -5.07 -7.23 -10.79
N THR A 101 -4.51 -6.74 -11.90
CA THR A 101 -3.60 -5.60 -11.93
C THR A 101 -4.29 -4.35 -11.40
N GLY A 102 -5.52 -4.08 -11.87
CA GLY A 102 -6.36 -2.99 -11.38
C GLY A 102 -6.73 -3.14 -9.90
N GLU A 103 -6.92 -4.36 -9.40
CA GLU A 103 -7.10 -4.61 -7.96
C GLU A 103 -5.86 -4.20 -7.16
N ILE A 104 -4.68 -4.70 -7.55
CA ILE A 104 -3.40 -4.42 -6.89
C ILE A 104 -3.17 -2.91 -6.82
N SER A 105 -3.21 -2.23 -7.97
CA SER A 105 -2.97 -0.79 -8.06
C SER A 105 -3.96 0.02 -7.21
N ARG A 106 -5.27 -0.25 -7.35
CA ARG A 106 -6.31 0.49 -6.61
C ARG A 106 -6.20 0.32 -5.11
N ARG A 107 -5.92 -0.90 -4.64
CA ARG A 107 -5.79 -1.18 -3.20
C ARG A 107 -4.52 -0.58 -2.63
N LEU A 108 -3.43 -0.61 -3.38
CA LEU A 108 -2.18 0.02 -2.99
C LEU A 108 -2.36 1.53 -2.89
N TRP A 109 -2.88 2.19 -3.92
CA TRP A 109 -3.08 3.65 -3.90
C TRP A 109 -3.99 4.11 -2.77
N ARG A 110 -5.09 3.39 -2.51
CA ARG A 110 -5.98 3.70 -1.36
C ARG A 110 -5.26 3.61 -0.02
N LYS A 111 -4.36 2.64 0.16
CA LYS A 111 -3.58 2.48 1.40
C LYS A 111 -2.47 3.52 1.49
N TYR A 112 -1.78 3.76 0.38
CA TYR A 112 -0.73 4.76 0.21
C TYR A 112 -1.24 6.14 0.58
N GLU A 113 -2.31 6.62 -0.07
CA GLU A 113 -2.90 7.93 0.20
C GLU A 113 -3.38 8.09 1.64
N ARG A 114 -3.97 7.03 2.21
CA ARG A 114 -4.43 7.07 3.60
C ARG A 114 -3.28 7.20 4.58
N TRP A 115 -2.15 6.57 4.26
CA TRP A 115 -0.97 6.60 5.09
C TRP A 115 -0.19 7.92 4.92
N SER A 116 -0.05 8.40 3.67
CA SER A 116 0.71 9.61 3.32
C SER A 116 0.03 10.91 3.77
N LYS A 117 -1.30 10.90 3.92
CA LYS A 117 -2.02 12.05 4.47
C LYS A 117 -1.68 12.21 5.96
N PRO A 118 -1.19 13.39 6.39
CA PRO A 118 -1.04 13.70 7.80
C PRO A 118 -2.39 13.48 8.50
N ARG A 119 -2.41 12.75 9.61
CA ARG A 119 -3.60 12.67 10.45
C ARG A 119 -3.93 14.09 10.92
N THR A 120 -4.86 14.75 10.24
CA THR A 120 -5.50 15.96 10.77
C THR A 120 -6.12 15.56 12.09
N ARG A 121 -5.54 16.02 13.20
CA ARG A 121 -6.18 15.95 14.52
C ARG A 121 -7.55 16.58 14.33
N LYS A 122 -8.61 15.78 14.33
CA LYS A 122 -9.96 16.31 14.44
C LYS A 122 -9.97 17.08 15.76
N THR A 123 -10.05 18.40 15.69
CA THR A 123 -10.29 19.25 16.85
C THR A 123 -11.49 18.67 17.59
N PRO A 124 -11.43 18.46 18.92
CA PRO A 124 -12.58 17.92 19.64
C PRO A 124 -13.78 18.80 19.33
N ARG A 125 -14.84 18.23 18.75
CA ARG A 125 -16.12 18.93 18.63
C ARG A 125 -16.49 19.35 20.05
N LYS A 126 -16.45 20.66 20.35
CA LYS A 126 -16.95 21.21 21.61
C LYS A 126 -18.32 20.56 21.85
N GLN A 127 -18.41 19.71 22.86
CA GLN A 127 -19.69 19.15 23.28
C GLN A 127 -20.57 20.35 23.63
N ARG A 128 -21.62 20.55 22.83
CA ARG A 128 -22.64 21.56 23.08
C ARG A 128 -23.30 21.13 24.39
N ARG A 129 -22.94 21.80 25.50
CA ARG A 129 -23.57 21.59 26.82
C ARG A 129 -25.08 21.71 26.61
N THR A 130 -25.80 20.62 26.84
CA THR A 130 -27.26 20.66 26.90
C THR A 130 -27.65 21.52 28.10
N PRO A 131 -28.57 22.48 27.96
CA PRO A 131 -29.01 23.28 29.09
C PRO A 131 -29.73 22.35 30.08
N ARG A 132 -29.25 22.36 31.32
CA ARG A 132 -29.82 21.64 32.46
C ARG A 132 -31.24 22.16 32.68
N LYS A 133 -32.26 21.31 32.50
CA LYS A 133 -33.64 21.64 32.87
C LYS A 133 -33.67 22.00 34.36
N THR A 134 -33.98 23.26 34.67
CA THR A 134 -34.35 23.70 36.01
C THR A 134 -35.67 23.04 36.38
N ARG A 135 -35.63 22.22 37.43
CA ARG A 135 -36.81 21.62 38.06
C ARG A 135 -37.52 22.76 38.80
N LYS A 136 -38.76 23.08 38.44
CA LYS A 136 -39.61 23.99 39.22
C LYS A 136 -39.77 23.39 40.62
N SER A 137 -39.39 24.16 41.64
CA SER A 137 -39.76 23.92 43.02
C SER A 137 -41.15 24.50 43.26
N ILE A 138 -42.07 23.60 43.67
CA ILE A 138 -43.38 23.80 44.30
C ILE A 138 -44.37 24.68 43.53
#